data_AF-A0A442UH17-F1
#
_entry.id   AF-A0A442UH17-F1
#
_cell.length_a   1.000
_cell.length_b   1.000
_cell.length_c   1.000
_cell.angle_alpha   90.00
_cell.angle_beta   90.00
_cell.angle_gamma   90.00
#
_symmetry.space_group_name_H-M   'P 1'
#
loop_
_entity.id
_entity.type
_entity.pdbx_description
1 polymer ?
#
loop_
_entity_poly.entity_id
_entity_poly.type
_entity_poly.pdbx_seq_one_letter_code
_entity_poly.pdbx_strand_id
1 'polypeptide(L)'
;MGSFADYMMSIYVQYNLILAVIMLIVGFGTANRLPLGLIPGIIGFFSSIVAAVMIVSVAILVMAAARGAAIKAEYRSLQWALESGPEFALLPMLLCPIAFVIGRLRRKRIVSR
;
A
#
# COMPACT_ATOMS: atom_id res chain seq x y z
N MET A 1 -5.07 30.53 8.13
CA MET A 1 -4.52 29.74 7.00
C MET A 1 -3.61 28.69 7.61
N GLY A 2 -3.91 27.40 7.44
CA GLY A 2 -3.02 26.33 7.89
C GLY A 2 -1.68 26.44 7.18
N SER A 3 -0.59 26.15 7.89
CA SER A 3 0.74 26.20 7.29
C SER A 3 0.84 25.20 6.13
N PHE A 4 1.79 25.40 5.22
CA PHE A 4 2.10 24.42 4.17
C PHE A 4 2.30 23.00 4.76
N ALA A 5 2.88 22.91 5.97
CA ALA A 5 3.06 21.65 6.68
C ALA A 5 1.72 20.98 7.06
N ASP A 6 0.72 21.74 7.53
CA ASP A 6 -0.60 21.20 7.90
C ASP A 6 -1.34 20.62 6.69
N TYR A 7 -1.26 21.32 5.56
CA TYR A 7 -1.82 20.84 4.29
C TYR A 7 -1.15 19.52 3.87
N MET A 8 0.18 19.45 3.90
CA MET A 8 0.94 18.27 3.51
C MET A 8 0.68 17.07 4.44
N MET A 9 0.54 17.32 5.75
CA MET A 9 0.15 16.29 6.73
C MET A 9 -1.25 15.71 6.48
N SER A 10 -2.23 16.55 6.15
CA SER A 10 -3.59 16.08 5.87
C SER A 10 -3.64 15.12 4.66
N ILE A 11 -2.87 15.43 3.63
CA ILE A 11 -2.75 14.62 2.41
C ILE A 11 -2.01 13.31 2.71
N TYR A 12 -0.95 13.39 3.51
CA TYR A 12 -0.21 12.21 3.96
C TYR A 12 -1.12 11.19 4.64
N VAL A 13 -1.96 11.64 5.57
CA VAL A 13 -2.89 10.77 6.31
C VAL A 13 -3.92 10.14 5.37
N GLN A 14 -4.53 10.93 4.49
CA GLN A 14 -5.52 10.42 3.53
C GLN A 14 -4.91 9.40 2.57
N TYR A 15 -3.72 9.69 2.05
CA TYR A 15 -3.00 8.81 1.13
C TYR A 15 -2.64 7.48 1.79
N ASN A 16 -2.10 7.54 3.03
CA ASN A 16 -1.80 6.34 3.82
C ASN A 16 -3.01 5.49 4.09
N LEU A 17 -4.13 6.12 4.47
CA LEU A 17 -5.38 5.41 4.75
C LEU A 17 -5.90 4.69 3.50
N ILE A 18 -5.91 5.38 2.35
CA ILE A 18 -6.36 4.79 1.08
C ILE A 18 -5.47 3.60 0.70
N LEU A 19 -4.15 3.78 0.72
CA LEU A 19 -3.21 2.70 0.44
C LEU A 19 -3.38 1.53 1.42
N ALA A 20 -3.52 1.81 2.71
CA ALA A 20 -3.71 0.78 3.72
C ALA A 20 -4.95 -0.08 3.43
N VAL A 21 -6.07 0.55 3.06
CA VAL A 21 -7.30 -0.15 2.69
C VAL A 21 -7.09 -1.02 1.44
N ILE A 22 -6.43 -0.49 0.41
CA ILE A 22 -6.12 -1.24 -0.81
C ILE A 22 -5.25 -2.45 -0.48
N MET A 23 -4.19 -2.27 0.31
CA MET A 23 -3.27 -3.32 0.71
C MET A 23 -3.95 -4.43 1.52
N LEU A 24 -4.87 -4.05 2.42
CA LEU A 24 -5.68 -5.01 3.17
C LEU A 24 -6.56 -5.85 2.24
N ILE A 25 -7.27 -5.21 1.31
CA ILE A 25 -8.15 -5.89 0.35
C ILE A 25 -7.33 -6.85 -0.53
N VAL A 26 -6.18 -6.40 -1.05
CA VAL A 26 -5.31 -7.20 -1.90
C VAL A 26 -4.71 -8.38 -1.13
N GLY A 27 -4.21 -8.15 0.08
CA GLY A 27 -3.63 -9.20 0.93
C GLY A 27 -4.66 -10.27 1.31
N PHE A 28 -5.84 -9.87 1.80
CA PHE A 28 -6.92 -10.81 2.10
C PHE A 28 -7.45 -11.52 0.85
N GLY A 29 -7.63 -10.78 -0.25
CA GLY A 29 -8.09 -11.35 -1.52
C GLY A 29 -7.13 -12.42 -2.05
N THR A 30 -5.82 -12.15 -1.98
CA THR A 30 -4.78 -13.12 -2.37
C THR A 30 -4.81 -14.36 -1.47
N ALA A 31 -4.98 -14.17 -0.15
CA ALA A 31 -5.09 -15.28 0.79
C ALA A 31 -6.34 -16.14 0.57
N ASN A 32 -7.45 -15.56 0.11
CA ASN A 32 -8.70 -16.27 -0.13
C ASN A 32 -8.72 -17.04 -1.46
N ARG A 33 -8.00 -16.56 -2.48
CA ARG A 33 -7.96 -17.20 -3.81
C ARG A 33 -7.03 -18.41 -3.90
N LEU A 34 -5.99 -18.48 -3.07
CA LEU A 34 -5.00 -19.56 -3.15
C LEU A 34 -5.45 -20.79 -2.34
N PRO A 35 -5.15 -22.01 -2.80
CA PRO A 35 -5.42 -23.22 -2.02
C PRO A 35 -4.61 -23.25 -0.72
N LEU A 36 -5.13 -23.97 0.28
CA LEU A 36 -4.39 -24.24 1.52
C LEU A 36 -3.26 -25.21 1.21
N GLY A 37 -2.08 -24.93 1.77
CA GLY A 37 -0.86 -25.71 1.53
C GLY A 37 0.39 -24.88 1.83
N LEU A 38 1.54 -25.54 1.94
CA LEU A 38 2.82 -24.84 2.20
C LEU A 38 3.29 -24.08 0.95
N ILE A 39 3.36 -24.77 -0.20
CA ILE A 39 3.84 -24.20 -1.47
C ILE A 39 2.99 -23.00 -1.93
N PRO A 40 1.64 -23.09 -1.99
CA PRO A 40 0.82 -21.92 -2.32
C PRO A 40 0.89 -20.81 -1.25
N GLY A 41 1.40 -21.12 -0.06
CA GLY A 41 1.63 -20.15 1.02
C GLY A 41 2.85 -19.30 0.78
N ILE A 42 3.95 -19.95 0.45
CA ILE A 42 5.20 -19.29 0.10
C ILE A 42 4.99 -18.43 -1.15
N ILE A 43 4.39 -19.00 -2.21
CA ILE A 43 4.10 -18.26 -3.45
C ILE A 43 3.21 -17.05 -3.15
N GLY A 44 2.08 -17.25 -2.45
CA GLY A 44 1.17 -16.17 -2.14
C GLY A 44 1.78 -15.05 -1.27
N PHE A 45 2.70 -15.41 -0.36
CA PHE A 45 3.41 -14.44 0.45
C PHE A 45 4.31 -13.54 -0.41
N PHE A 46 5.15 -14.14 -1.25
CA PHE A 46 6.00 -13.36 -2.17
C PHE A 46 5.17 -12.57 -3.18
N SER A 47 4.09 -13.13 -3.71
CA SER A 47 3.16 -12.40 -4.58
C SER A 47 2.53 -11.19 -3.87
N SER A 48 2.21 -11.30 -2.57
CA SER A 48 1.66 -10.17 -1.81
C SER A 48 2.68 -9.04 -1.62
N ILE A 49 3.97 -9.37 -1.45
CA ILE A 49 5.06 -8.39 -1.40
C ILE A 49 5.21 -7.69 -2.75
N VAL A 50 5.27 -8.46 -3.84
CA VAL A 50 5.39 -7.89 -5.20
C VAL A 50 4.20 -6.99 -5.51
N ALA A 51 2.98 -7.43 -5.18
CA ALA A 51 1.79 -6.61 -5.35
C ALA A 51 1.86 -5.32 -4.53
N ALA A 52 2.36 -5.38 -3.29
CA ALA A 52 2.53 -4.21 -2.44
C ALA A 52 3.52 -3.21 -3.05
N VAL A 53 4.70 -3.68 -3.49
CA VAL A 53 5.69 -2.83 -4.19
C VAL A 53 5.05 -2.15 -5.39
N MET A 54 4.35 -2.91 -6.24
CA MET A 54 3.74 -2.38 -7.46
C MET A 54 2.68 -1.32 -7.18
N ILE A 55 1.78 -1.58 -6.23
CA ILE A 55 0.73 -0.63 -5.85
C ILE A 55 1.33 0.66 -5.28
N VAL A 56 2.35 0.54 -4.42
CA VAL A 56 3.08 1.71 -3.88
C VAL A 56 3.71 2.53 -5.01
N SER A 57 4.45 1.88 -5.91
CA SER A 57 5.10 2.56 -7.03
C SER A 57 4.10 3.29 -7.92
N VAL A 58 2.98 2.66 -8.27
CA VAL A 58 1.91 3.29 -9.04
C VAL A 58 1.30 4.46 -8.27
N ALA A 59 1.05 4.30 -6.98
CA ALA A 59 0.45 5.36 -6.19
C ALA A 59 1.39 6.57 -6.04
N ILE A 60 2.71 6.37 -5.93
CA ILE A 60 3.69 7.47 -5.89
C ILE A 60 3.68 8.22 -7.22
N LEU A 61 3.66 7.49 -8.34
CA LEU A 61 3.56 8.08 -9.68
C LEU A 61 2.26 8.88 -9.87
N VAL A 62 1.12 8.34 -9.41
CA VAL A 62 -0.16 9.04 -9.48
C VAL A 62 -0.15 10.31 -8.63
N MET A 63 0.43 10.26 -7.42
CA MET A 63 0.58 11.44 -6.58
C MET A 63 1.48 12.50 -7.24
N ALA A 64 2.61 12.08 -7.80
CA ALA A 64 3.54 12.95 -8.52
C ALA A 64 2.87 13.59 -9.75
N ALA A 65 2.15 12.81 -10.55
CA ALA A 65 1.45 13.29 -11.74
C ALA A 65 0.28 14.22 -11.39
N ALA A 66 -0.55 13.86 -10.41
CA ALA A 66 -1.66 14.70 -9.95
C ALA A 66 -1.15 16.05 -9.42
N ARG A 67 0.02 16.09 -8.77
CA ARG A 67 0.64 17.33 -8.27
C ARG A 67 1.35 18.12 -9.37
N GLY A 68 2.05 17.45 -10.28
CA GLY A 68 2.66 18.08 -11.45
C GLY A 68 1.63 18.68 -12.42
N ALA A 69 0.40 18.16 -12.44
CA ALA A 69 -0.70 18.69 -13.23
C ALA A 69 -1.52 19.78 -12.50
N ALA A 70 -1.71 19.65 -11.18
CA ALA A 70 -2.53 20.59 -10.39
C ALA A 70 -1.79 21.89 -10.02
N ILE A 71 -0.47 21.85 -9.99
CA ILE A 71 0.38 22.99 -9.68
C ILE A 71 1.21 23.17 -10.95
N LYS A 72 1.30 24.38 -11.52
CA LYS A 72 2.37 24.71 -12.49
C LYS A 72 3.71 24.61 -11.72
N ALA A 73 4.14 23.38 -11.45
CA ALA A 73 4.79 23.03 -10.20
C ALA A 73 6.23 23.52 -10.15
N GLU A 74 6.52 24.34 -9.15
CA GLU A 74 7.87 24.50 -8.62
C GLU A 74 8.48 23.11 -8.41
N TYR A 75 9.69 22.90 -8.93
CA TYR A 75 10.47 21.66 -8.83
C TYR A 75 10.46 21.03 -7.41
N ARG A 76 10.28 21.84 -6.36
CA ARG A 76 10.18 21.43 -4.96
C ARG A 76 9.04 20.45 -4.64
N SER A 77 7.85 20.57 -5.24
CA SER A 77 6.73 19.68 -4.87
C SER A 77 6.85 18.29 -5.48
N LEU A 78 7.44 18.19 -6.68
CA LEU A 78 7.75 16.91 -7.32
C LEU A 78 8.90 16.21 -6.60
N GLN A 79 9.95 16.96 -6.28
CA GLN A 79 11.10 16.46 -5.51
C GLN A 79 10.65 15.91 -4.15
N TRP A 80 9.80 16.66 -3.42
CA TRP A 80 9.24 16.19 -2.16
C TRP A 80 8.44 14.89 -2.30
N ALA A 81 7.60 14.75 -3.33
CA ALA A 81 6.81 13.54 -3.53
C ALA A 81 7.68 12.31 -3.83
N LEU A 82 8.82 12.49 -4.51
CA LEU A 82 9.76 11.41 -4.84
C LEU A 82 10.66 11.05 -3.65
N GLU A 83 11.12 12.03 -2.88
CA GLU A 83 11.96 11.81 -1.70
C GLU A 83 11.15 11.21 -0.54
N SER A 84 9.98 11.78 -0.26
CA SER A 84 9.19 11.40 0.91
C SER A 84 8.11 10.35 0.60
N GLY A 85 7.72 10.17 -0.67
CA GLY A 85 6.74 9.15 -1.09
C GLY A 85 7.06 7.72 -0.61
N PRO A 86 8.31 7.23 -0.76
CA PRO A 86 8.70 5.90 -0.26
C PRO A 86 8.56 5.77 1.27
N GLU A 87 8.96 6.78 2.02
CA GLU A 87 8.85 6.83 3.48
C GLU A 87 7.38 6.77 3.90
N PHE A 88 6.53 7.44 3.15
CA PHE A 88 5.11 7.50 3.41
C PHE A 88 4.33 6.25 3.03
N ALA A 89 4.82 5.48 2.06
CA ALA A 89 4.15 4.26 1.62
C ALA A 89 4.61 3.00 2.36
N LEU A 90 5.62 3.11 3.21
CA LEU A 90 6.28 2.00 3.90
C LEU A 90 5.34 1.26 4.87
N LEU A 91 4.55 2.00 5.64
CA LEU A 91 3.56 1.44 6.58
C LEU A 91 2.45 0.66 5.85
N PRO A 92 1.77 1.24 4.84
CA PRO A 92 0.79 0.51 4.05
C PRO A 92 1.37 -0.70 3.30
N MET A 93 2.60 -0.59 2.80
CA MET A 93 3.27 -1.67 2.09
C MET A 93 3.37 -2.95 2.93
N LEU A 94 3.66 -2.81 4.23
CA LEU A 94 3.73 -3.94 5.16
C LEU A 94 2.35 -4.57 5.43
N LEU A 95 1.26 -3.82 5.28
CA LEU A 95 -0.08 -4.34 5.55
C LEU A 95 -0.49 -5.45 4.58
N CYS A 96 -0.02 -5.43 3.33
CA CYS A 96 -0.37 -6.45 2.35
C CYS A 96 0.10 -7.87 2.74
N PRO A 97 1.40 -8.12 3.02
CA PRO A 97 1.85 -9.43 3.48
C PRO A 97 1.28 -9.79 4.86
N ILE A 98 1.07 -8.82 5.76
CA ILE A 98 0.43 -9.07 7.06
C ILE A 98 -1.01 -9.55 6.87
N ALA A 99 -1.80 -8.85 6.06
CA ALA A 99 -3.18 -9.20 5.75
C ALA A 99 -3.27 -10.57 5.07
N PHE A 100 -2.32 -10.88 4.18
CA PHE A 100 -2.21 -12.21 3.58
C PHE A 100 -2.00 -13.29 4.64
N VAL A 101 -1.03 -13.12 5.54
CA VAL A 101 -0.74 -14.08 6.61
C VAL A 101 -1.95 -14.28 7.51
N ILE A 102 -2.58 -13.18 7.96
CA ILE A 102 -3.78 -13.22 8.81
C ILE A 102 -4.92 -13.94 8.09
N GLY A 103 -5.19 -13.60 6.82
CA GLY A 103 -6.22 -14.26 6.00
C GLY A 103 -6.01 -15.76 5.89
N ARG A 104 -4.76 -16.18 5.69
CA ARG A 104 -4.39 -17.60 5.57
C ARG A 104 -4.58 -18.35 6.90
N LEU A 105 -4.18 -17.73 8.02
CA LEU A 105 -4.37 -18.30 9.37
C LEU A 105 -5.87 -18.44 9.71
N ARG A 106 -6.68 -17.43 9.39
CA ARG A 106 -8.14 -17.50 9.57
C ARG A 106 -8.77 -18.64 8.77
N ARG A 107 -8.40 -18.81 7.49
CA ARG A 107 -8.92 -19.91 6.66
C ARG A 107 -8.52 -21.28 7.18
N LYS A 108 -7.25 -21.45 7.60
CA LYS A 108 -6.80 -22.71 8.22
C LYS A 108 -7.63 -23.08 9.45
N ARG A 109 -7.91 -22.10 10.32
CA ARG A 109 -8.71 -22.31 11.54
C ARG A 109 -10.17 -22.69 11.24
N ILE A 110 -10.75 -22.18 10.15
CA ILE A 110 -12.11 -22.51 9.73
C ILE A 110 -12.18 -23.95 9.21
N VAL A 111 -11.19 -24.39 8.43
CA VAL A 111 -11.17 -25.75 7.86
C VAL A 111 -10.85 -26.82 8.91
N SER A 112 -10.17 -26.47 10.01
CA SER A 112 -9.83 -27.38 11.10
C SER A 112 -10.93 -27.54 12.16
N ARG A 113 -12.07 -26.85 12.01
CA ARG A 113 -13.25 -26.98 12.86
C ARG A 113 -14.29 -27.83 12.15
#